data_AF-A0A943R3X3-F1
#
_entry.id   AF-A0A943R3X3-F1
#
_cell.length_a   1.000
_cell.length_b   1.000
_cell.length_c   1.000
_cell.angle_alpha   90.00
_cell.angle_beta   90.00
_cell.angle_gamma   90.00
#
_symmetry.space_group_name_H-M   'P 1'
#
loop_
_entity.id
_entity.type
_entity.pdbx_description
1 polymer ?
#
loop_
_entity_poly.entity_id
_entity_poly.type
_entity_poly.pdbx_seq_one_letter_code
_entity_poly.pdbx_strand_id
1 'polypeptide(L)'
;MHRPIGFDRKRYIELQSKHINERRNQIGGKLYLEMGGKLFDDFHASRVLPGFTPDNKIAMLETFKDRIEILVTINAKNLEHTKVRADTGIPYEEDALRLIDVFRERGFLVENVVLTQMDEGNKEAKAFRTRVEKLGLKVARHRTIKGYPADIEHIVSPKGFGRNDFVETSRDVVLVTAPGPGSGKLATCLSQIYHE
;
A
#
# COMPACT_ATOMS: atom_id res chain seq x y z
N MET A 1 14.68 16.05 31.74
CA MET A 1 14.64 17.18 30.78
C MET A 1 13.36 17.09 29.97
N HIS A 2 12.47 18.06 30.09
CA HIS A 2 11.30 18.17 29.20
C HIS A 2 11.80 18.63 27.83
N ARG A 3 11.71 17.77 26.82
CA ARG A 3 12.13 18.10 25.46
C ARG A 3 11.11 19.09 24.88
N PRO A 4 11.49 20.30 24.44
CA PRO A 4 10.54 21.25 23.89
C PRO A 4 9.86 20.64 22.65
N ILE A 5 8.54 20.78 22.57
CA ILE A 5 7.73 20.36 21.43
C ILE A 5 7.98 21.34 20.28
N GLY A 6 8.39 20.83 19.12
CA GLY A 6 8.64 21.59 17.90
C GLY A 6 7.71 21.24 16.74
N PHE A 7 6.81 20.26 16.93
CA PHE A 7 5.86 19.80 15.92
C PHE A 7 4.44 19.75 16.49
N ASP A 8 3.51 20.44 15.82
CA ASP A 8 2.10 20.42 16.18
C ASP A 8 1.38 19.24 15.53
N ARG A 9 1.22 18.18 16.33
CA ARG A 9 0.53 16.95 15.93
C ARG A 9 -0.93 17.18 15.52
N LYS A 10 -1.66 18.00 16.26
CA LYS A 10 -3.10 18.23 16.01
C LYS A 10 -3.27 18.94 14.68
N ARG A 11 -2.49 20.01 14.46
CA ARG A 11 -2.48 20.74 13.20
C ARG A 11 -2.08 19.85 12.02
N TYR A 12 -1.12 18.94 12.19
CA TYR A 12 -0.77 17.98 11.15
C TYR A 12 -1.93 17.06 10.77
N ILE A 13 -2.60 16.45 11.75
CA ILE A 13 -3.72 15.54 11.52
C ILE A 13 -4.84 16.24 10.75
N GLU A 14 -5.19 17.47 11.14
CA GLU A 14 -6.22 18.27 10.48
C GLU A 14 -5.83 18.68 9.05
N LEU A 15 -4.62 19.22 8.85
CA LEU A 15 -4.18 19.70 7.54
C LEU A 15 -3.94 18.56 6.55
N GLN A 16 -3.32 17.47 7.00
CA GLN A 16 -2.94 16.37 6.11
C GLN A 16 -4.16 15.58 5.62
N SER A 17 -5.14 15.33 6.50
CA SER A 17 -6.41 14.70 6.12
C SER A 17 -7.20 15.57 5.14
N LYS A 18 -7.27 16.88 5.41
CA LYS A 18 -7.90 17.86 4.52
C LYS A 18 -7.25 17.88 3.13
N HIS A 19 -5.93 17.96 3.05
CA HIS A 19 -5.21 18.00 1.77
C HIS A 19 -5.35 16.70 0.97
N ILE A 20 -5.43 15.54 1.62
CA ILE A 20 -5.70 14.27 0.93
C ILE A 20 -7.09 14.31 0.28
N ASN A 21 -8.09 14.78 1.01
CA ASN A 21 -9.45 14.93 0.49
C ASN A 21 -9.54 15.96 -0.65
N GLU A 22 -8.86 17.10 -0.52
CA GLU A 22 -8.78 18.11 -1.58
C GLU A 22 -8.12 17.55 -2.83
N ARG A 23 -7.00 16.84 -2.69
CA ARG A 23 -6.33 16.19 -3.83
C ARG A 23 -7.25 15.21 -4.54
N ARG A 24 -7.95 14.36 -3.79
CA ARG A 24 -8.92 13.41 -4.36
C ARG A 24 -9.99 14.12 -5.19
N ASN A 25 -10.53 15.24 -4.69
CA ASN A 25 -11.55 16.00 -5.41
C ASN A 25 -10.99 16.70 -6.67
N GLN A 26 -9.73 17.15 -6.65
CA GLN A 26 -9.06 17.76 -7.80
C GLN A 26 -8.87 16.78 -8.98
N ILE A 27 -8.79 15.48 -8.70
CA ILE A 27 -8.52 14.44 -9.71
C ILE A 27 -9.77 13.64 -10.11
N GLY A 28 -10.97 14.16 -9.82
CA GLY A 28 -12.23 13.56 -10.28
C GLY A 28 -12.92 12.63 -9.28
N GLY A 29 -12.42 12.53 -8.04
CA GLY A 29 -13.17 11.92 -6.94
C GLY A 29 -12.61 10.62 -6.37
N LYS A 30 -11.71 9.92 -7.09
CA LYS A 30 -11.03 8.71 -6.60
C LYS A 30 -9.51 8.86 -6.60
N LEU A 31 -8.86 8.42 -5.53
CA LEU A 31 -7.42 8.59 -5.30
C LEU A 31 -6.77 7.27 -4.89
N TYR A 32 -5.80 6.81 -5.68
CA TYR A 32 -4.83 5.78 -5.29
C TYR A 32 -3.58 6.44 -4.72
N LEU A 33 -3.41 6.36 -3.40
CA LEU A 33 -2.33 7.02 -2.66
C LEU A 33 -1.24 6.03 -2.30
N GLU A 34 -0.08 6.12 -2.96
CA GLU A 34 1.10 5.34 -2.54
C GLU A 34 1.61 5.81 -1.19
N MET A 35 1.70 4.89 -0.23
CA MET A 35 2.34 5.12 1.05
C MET A 35 3.70 4.43 1.12
N GLY A 36 4.75 5.25 1.01
CA GLY A 36 6.12 4.82 1.23
C GLY A 36 6.56 4.93 2.70
N GLY A 37 7.53 4.10 3.07
CA GLY A 37 8.20 4.17 4.37
C GLY A 37 7.43 3.53 5.51
N LYS A 38 7.89 3.83 6.74
CA LYS A 38 7.32 3.30 7.98
C LYS A 38 6.00 3.99 8.30
N LEU A 39 4.97 3.20 8.61
CA LEU A 39 3.62 3.68 8.93
C LEU A 39 3.34 3.67 10.43
N PHE A 40 3.77 2.61 11.14
CA PHE A 40 3.46 2.40 12.55
C PHE A 40 4.63 2.75 13.49
N ASP A 41 5.86 2.65 12.99
CA ASP A 41 7.09 2.67 13.78
C ASP A 41 8.08 3.73 13.28
N ASP A 42 7.61 4.94 12.94
CA ASP A 42 8.46 6.02 12.44
C ASP A 42 9.23 6.72 13.58
N PHE A 43 10.08 5.94 14.24
CA PHE A 43 10.93 6.43 15.33
C PHE A 43 11.92 7.49 14.86
N HIS A 44 12.31 7.48 13.59
CA HIS A 44 13.15 8.52 13.02
C HIS A 44 12.42 9.87 13.06
N ALA A 45 11.21 9.95 12.47
CA ALA A 45 10.41 11.18 12.51
C ALA A 45 10.14 11.65 13.94
N SER A 46 9.83 10.73 14.87
CA SER A 46 9.59 11.11 16.27
C SER A 46 10.79 11.74 16.99
N ARG A 47 12.02 11.36 16.62
CA ARG A 47 13.24 11.95 17.18
C ARG A 47 13.59 13.28 16.52
N VAL A 48 13.33 13.39 15.22
CA VAL A 48 13.66 14.57 14.40
C VAL A 48 12.63 15.70 14.57
N LEU A 49 11.36 15.35 14.77
CA LEU A 49 10.24 16.28 14.90
C LEU A 49 9.58 16.10 16.28
N PRO A 50 10.09 16.76 17.35
CA PRO A 50 9.55 16.62 18.69
C PRO A 50 8.06 16.99 18.74
N GLY A 51 7.19 16.00 18.93
CA GLY A 51 5.72 16.14 18.84
C GLY A 51 5.08 15.22 17.80
N PHE A 52 5.85 14.72 16.83
CA PHE A 52 5.41 13.67 15.91
C PHE A 52 5.50 12.30 16.60
N THR A 53 4.39 11.58 16.76
CA THR A 53 4.42 10.23 17.33
C THR A 53 4.84 9.18 16.27
N PRO A 54 5.41 8.03 16.65
CA PRO A 54 5.80 7.00 15.68
C PRO A 54 4.67 6.52 14.76
N ASP A 55 3.43 6.56 15.25
CA ASP A 55 2.20 6.16 14.58
C ASP A 55 1.39 7.35 14.02
N ASN A 56 1.98 8.55 13.95
CA ASN A 56 1.24 9.77 13.67
C ASN A 56 0.56 9.78 12.30
N LYS A 57 1.13 9.08 11.31
CA LYS A 57 0.50 8.87 9.99
C LYS A 57 -0.78 8.06 10.10
N ILE A 58 -0.80 7.02 10.93
CA ILE A 58 -1.99 6.19 11.16
C ILE A 58 -3.03 6.99 11.94
N ALA A 59 -2.64 7.70 12.99
CA ALA A 59 -3.55 8.59 13.72
C ALA A 59 -4.22 9.62 12.80
N MET A 60 -3.49 10.12 11.79
CA MET A 60 -4.05 10.98 10.76
C MET A 60 -5.08 10.26 9.88
N LEU A 61 -4.77 9.06 9.39
CA LEU A 61 -5.69 8.25 8.56
C LEU A 61 -6.95 7.83 9.33
N GLU A 62 -6.83 7.56 10.63
CA GLU A 62 -7.94 7.17 11.51
C GLU A 62 -9.06 8.23 11.54
N THR A 63 -8.73 9.52 11.35
CA THR A 63 -9.72 10.61 11.36
C THR A 63 -10.72 10.58 10.20
N PHE A 64 -10.43 9.83 9.13
CA PHE A 64 -11.33 9.65 7.99
C PHE A 64 -11.33 8.20 7.48
N LYS A 65 -11.08 7.25 8.37
CA LYS A 65 -10.91 5.83 8.05
C LYS A 65 -12.05 5.23 7.25
N ASP A 66 -13.28 5.68 7.45
CA ASP A 66 -14.47 5.17 6.76
C ASP A 66 -14.44 5.44 5.25
N ARG A 67 -13.56 6.35 4.80
CA ARG A 67 -13.34 6.73 3.41
C ARG A 67 -12.08 6.10 2.81
N ILE A 68 -11.31 5.34 3.59
CA ILE A 68 -10.03 4.76 3.18
C ILE A 68 -10.12 3.24 3.05
N GLU A 69 -9.81 2.69 1.89
CA GLU A 69 -9.57 1.25 1.72
C GLU A 69 -8.06 0.99 1.63
N ILE A 70 -7.56 -0.03 2.33
CA ILE A 70 -6.14 -0.39 2.28
C ILE A 70 -5.93 -1.47 1.23
N LEU A 71 -5.01 -1.21 0.29
CA LEU A 71 -4.56 -2.15 -0.71
C LEU A 71 -3.11 -2.54 -0.42
N VAL A 72 -2.89 -3.81 -0.07
CA VAL A 72 -1.55 -4.32 0.22
C VAL A 72 -0.94 -4.94 -1.03
N THR A 73 0.23 -4.47 -1.45
CA THR A 73 0.97 -5.05 -2.58
C THR A 73 2.15 -5.88 -2.10
N ILE A 74 2.40 -7.00 -2.78
CA ILE A 74 3.56 -7.86 -2.55
C ILE A 74 4.10 -8.36 -3.88
N ASN A 75 5.41 -8.36 -4.04
CA ASN A 75 6.06 -8.82 -5.26
C ASN A 75 6.23 -10.34 -5.20
N ALA A 76 5.72 -11.06 -6.19
CA ALA A 76 5.78 -12.52 -6.27
C ALA A 76 7.22 -13.06 -6.24
N LYS A 77 8.19 -12.32 -6.82
CA LYS A 77 9.61 -12.72 -6.77
C LYS A 77 10.22 -12.60 -5.37
N ASN A 78 9.71 -11.69 -4.53
CA ASN A 78 10.16 -11.59 -3.14
C ASN A 78 9.69 -12.79 -2.31
N LEU A 79 8.59 -13.45 -2.70
CA LEU A 79 8.14 -14.70 -2.06
C LEU A 79 9.06 -15.86 -2.44
N GLU A 80 9.37 -15.99 -3.73
CA GLU A 80 10.27 -17.04 -4.24
C GLU A 80 11.67 -16.99 -3.62
N HIS A 81 12.21 -15.79 -3.40
CA HIS A 81 13.51 -15.61 -2.76
C HIS A 81 13.46 -15.50 -1.23
N THR A 82 12.29 -15.68 -0.61
CA THR A 82 12.07 -15.50 0.84
C THR A 82 12.70 -14.19 1.34
N LYS A 83 12.40 -13.08 0.65
CA LYS A 83 13.02 -11.80 0.96
C LYS A 83 12.68 -11.38 2.39
N VAL A 84 13.71 -11.11 3.18
CA VAL A 84 13.59 -10.66 4.57
C VAL A 84 13.70 -9.15 4.65
N ARG A 85 12.89 -8.54 5.51
CA ARG A 85 12.94 -7.12 5.81
C ARG A 85 14.07 -6.83 6.79
N ALA A 86 15.08 -6.07 6.35
CA ALA A 86 16.34 -5.91 7.08
C ALA A 86 16.21 -5.27 8.47
N ASP A 87 15.18 -4.45 8.71
CA ASP A 87 14.98 -3.77 10.00
C ASP A 87 14.31 -4.64 11.07
N THR A 88 13.56 -5.67 10.66
CA THR A 88 12.74 -6.50 11.57
C THR A 88 13.13 -7.98 11.54
N GLY A 89 13.86 -8.44 10.52
CA GLY A 89 14.17 -9.86 10.33
C GLY A 89 12.98 -10.69 9.86
N ILE A 90 11.86 -10.06 9.52
CA ILE A 90 10.60 -10.74 9.15
C ILE A 90 10.55 -10.95 7.63
N PRO A 91 10.19 -12.14 7.12
CA PRO A 91 9.92 -12.38 5.70
C PRO A 91 8.83 -11.45 5.17
N TYR A 92 8.93 -11.03 3.90
CA TYR A 92 7.92 -10.16 3.28
C TYR A 92 6.52 -10.77 3.25
N GLU A 93 6.44 -12.11 3.18
CA GLU A 93 5.19 -12.85 3.28
C GLU A 93 4.50 -12.57 4.62
N GLU A 94 5.23 -12.76 5.72
CA GLU A 94 4.72 -12.58 7.07
C GLU A 94 4.43 -11.10 7.36
N ASP A 95 5.28 -10.18 6.91
CA ASP A 95 5.07 -8.75 7.11
C ASP A 95 3.83 -8.25 6.34
N ALA A 96 3.50 -8.83 5.18
CA ALA A 96 2.27 -8.50 4.47
C ALA A 96 1.02 -8.93 5.25
N LEU A 97 1.01 -10.14 5.80
CA LEU A 97 -0.09 -10.63 6.65
C LEU A 97 -0.21 -9.78 7.92
N ARG A 98 0.92 -9.48 8.58
CA ARG A 98 0.97 -8.61 9.75
C ARG A 98 0.43 -7.21 9.44
N LEU A 99 0.76 -6.63 8.29
CA LEU A 99 0.21 -5.34 7.87
C LEU A 99 -1.31 -5.39 7.74
N ILE A 100 -1.85 -6.45 7.10
CA ILE A 100 -3.30 -6.63 6.96
C ILE A 100 -3.97 -6.66 8.33
N ASP A 101 -3.46 -7.48 9.25
CA ASP A 101 -4.04 -7.66 10.58
C ASP A 101 -4.02 -6.35 11.38
N VAL A 102 -2.88 -5.65 11.41
CA VAL A 102 -2.75 -4.39 12.15
C VAL A 102 -3.69 -3.30 11.60
N PHE A 103 -3.90 -3.24 10.28
CA PHE A 103 -4.88 -2.31 9.71
C PHE A 103 -6.32 -2.69 10.07
N ARG A 104 -6.67 -3.98 10.03
CA ARG A 104 -7.99 -4.48 10.43
C ARG A 104 -8.27 -4.25 11.92
N GLU A 105 -7.28 -4.46 12.80
CA GLU A 105 -7.37 -4.18 14.24
C GLU A 105 -7.68 -2.71 14.54
N ARG A 106 -7.18 -1.79 13.69
CA ARG A 106 -7.49 -0.35 13.77
C ARG A 106 -8.79 0.05 13.06
N GLY A 107 -9.52 -0.93 12.51
CA GLY A 107 -10.83 -0.73 11.88
C GLY A 107 -10.77 -0.17 10.47
N PHE A 108 -9.65 -0.29 9.76
CA PHE A 108 -9.59 0.01 8.34
C PHE A 108 -10.17 -1.13 7.51
N LEU A 109 -10.78 -0.80 6.37
CA LEU A 109 -11.23 -1.80 5.40
C LEU A 109 -10.01 -2.35 4.65
N VAL A 110 -9.78 -3.66 4.79
CA VAL A 110 -8.74 -4.38 4.06
C VAL A 110 -9.36 -5.65 3.48
N GLU A 111 -9.66 -5.62 2.19
CA GLU A 111 -10.26 -6.75 1.47
C GLU A 111 -9.37 -7.27 0.35
N ASN A 112 -8.44 -6.44 -0.13
CA ASN A 112 -7.74 -6.68 -1.39
C ASN A 112 -6.22 -6.73 -1.19
N VAL A 113 -5.59 -7.72 -1.84
CA VAL A 113 -4.14 -7.87 -1.94
C VAL A 113 -3.74 -7.95 -3.41
N VAL A 114 -2.63 -7.31 -3.79
CA VAL A 114 -2.09 -7.36 -5.16
C VAL A 114 -0.77 -8.12 -5.18
N LEU A 115 -0.74 -9.23 -5.90
CA LEU A 115 0.48 -9.95 -6.24
C LEU A 115 1.09 -9.33 -7.51
N THR A 116 2.14 -8.52 -7.33
CA THR A 116 2.85 -7.87 -8.44
C THR A 116 3.94 -8.77 -9.01
N GLN A 117 4.22 -8.60 -10.31
CA GLN A 117 5.16 -9.46 -11.06
C GLN A 117 4.80 -10.96 -10.99
N MET A 118 3.51 -11.27 -10.91
CA MET A 118 3.01 -12.65 -10.81
C MET A 118 3.24 -13.41 -12.11
N ASP A 119 4.04 -14.47 -12.02
CA ASP A 119 4.27 -15.46 -13.07
C ASP A 119 3.55 -16.78 -12.73
N GLU A 120 2.95 -17.44 -13.73
CA GLU A 120 2.20 -18.69 -13.50
C GLU A 120 3.10 -19.87 -13.12
N GLY A 121 4.42 -19.79 -13.30
CA GLY A 121 5.40 -20.77 -12.81
C GLY A 121 5.75 -20.63 -11.32
N ASN A 122 5.45 -19.49 -10.69
CA ASN A 122 5.87 -19.20 -9.33
C ASN A 122 4.99 -19.94 -8.29
N LYS A 123 5.50 -21.06 -7.77
CA LYS A 123 4.79 -21.93 -6.82
C LYS A 123 4.55 -21.24 -5.48
N GLU A 124 5.54 -20.51 -4.95
CA GLU A 124 5.44 -19.81 -3.67
C GLU A 124 4.36 -18.72 -3.71
N ALA A 125 4.29 -17.95 -4.80
CA ALA A 125 3.25 -16.95 -4.98
C ALA A 125 1.84 -17.56 -5.09
N LYS A 126 1.70 -18.75 -5.69
CA LYS A 126 0.43 -19.49 -5.70
C LYS A 126 0.03 -20.00 -4.32
N ALA A 127 1.00 -20.48 -3.54
CA ALA A 127 0.77 -20.94 -2.16
C ALA A 127 0.33 -19.76 -1.28
N PHE A 128 1.04 -18.63 -1.36
CA PHE A 128 0.67 -17.40 -0.67
C PHE A 128 -0.72 -16.90 -1.06
N ARG A 129 -1.03 -16.86 -2.36
CA ARG A 129 -2.39 -16.52 -2.85
C ARG A 129 -3.46 -17.37 -2.16
N THR A 130 -3.28 -18.70 -2.18
CA THR A 130 -4.22 -19.64 -1.57
C THR A 130 -4.38 -19.37 -0.07
N ARG A 131 -3.28 -19.06 0.63
CA ARG A 131 -3.28 -18.71 2.05
C ARG A 131 -4.09 -17.44 2.31
N VAL A 132 -3.86 -16.39 1.53
CA VAL A 132 -4.56 -15.09 1.65
C VAL A 132 -6.06 -15.23 1.34
N GLU A 133 -6.41 -15.99 0.29
CA GLU A 133 -7.81 -16.26 -0.06
C GLU A 133 -8.56 -17.01 1.06
N LYS A 134 -7.88 -17.95 1.74
CA LYS A 134 -8.45 -18.64 2.93
C LYS A 134 -8.71 -17.71 4.12
N LEU A 135 -8.02 -16.56 4.19
CA LEU A 135 -8.26 -15.51 5.19
C LEU A 135 -9.41 -14.57 4.79
N GLY A 136 -10.14 -14.89 3.72
CA GLY A 136 -11.28 -14.11 3.23
C GLY A 136 -10.89 -12.84 2.46
N LEU A 137 -9.64 -12.74 1.99
CA LEU A 137 -9.15 -11.62 1.18
C LEU A 137 -9.23 -11.97 -0.31
N LYS A 138 -9.53 -10.98 -1.14
CA LYS A 138 -9.45 -11.05 -2.60
C LYS A 138 -8.01 -10.80 -3.04
N VAL A 139 -7.53 -11.56 -4.03
CA VAL A 139 -6.16 -11.43 -4.54
C VAL A 139 -6.17 -11.15 -6.03
N ALA A 140 -5.69 -9.96 -6.42
CA ALA A 140 -5.50 -9.57 -7.80
C ALA A 140 -4.07 -9.89 -8.26
N ARG A 141 -3.93 -10.34 -9.51
CA ARG A 141 -2.62 -10.67 -10.12
C ARG A 141 -2.20 -9.58 -11.08
N HIS A 142 -1.07 -8.97 -10.81
CA HIS A 142 -0.43 -8.00 -11.69
C HIS A 142 0.79 -8.64 -12.34
N ARG A 143 0.90 -8.51 -13.66
CA ARG A 143 1.91 -9.17 -14.49
C ARG A 143 3.14 -8.29 -14.67
N THR A 144 4.24 -8.90 -15.08
CA THR A 144 5.39 -8.14 -15.60
C THR A 144 5.00 -7.53 -16.95
N ILE A 145 5.18 -6.22 -17.09
CA ILE A 145 4.93 -5.47 -18.33
C ILE A 145 6.27 -5.26 -19.03
N LYS A 146 6.38 -5.72 -20.28
CA LYS A 146 7.60 -5.56 -21.08
C LYS A 146 7.82 -4.08 -21.39
N GLY A 147 9.07 -3.62 -21.35
CA GLY A 147 9.39 -2.22 -21.68
C GLY A 147 9.05 -1.21 -20.58
N TYR A 148 8.53 -1.64 -19.42
CA TYR A 148 8.31 -0.73 -18.30
C TYR A 148 9.64 -0.23 -17.71
N PRO A 149 9.85 1.08 -17.48
CA PRO A 149 8.87 2.17 -17.61
C PRO A 149 8.94 2.98 -18.93
N ALA A 150 9.74 2.58 -19.91
CA ALA A 150 10.09 3.39 -21.08
C ALA A 150 9.08 3.34 -22.25
N ASP A 151 8.42 2.19 -22.47
CA ASP A 151 7.53 1.97 -23.61
C ASP A 151 6.08 2.35 -23.27
N ILE A 152 5.78 3.65 -23.27
CA ILE A 152 4.50 4.21 -22.81
C ILE A 152 3.30 3.63 -23.59
N GLU A 153 3.42 3.54 -24.92
CA GLU A 153 2.34 3.01 -25.78
C GLU A 153 2.02 1.56 -25.44
N HIS A 154 3.03 0.74 -25.16
CA HIS A 154 2.81 -0.63 -24.72
C HIS A 154 2.22 -0.69 -23.31
N ILE A 155 2.72 0.13 -22.38
CA ILE A 155 2.29 0.14 -20.98
C ILE A 155 0.82 0.51 -20.84
N VAL A 156 0.39 1.60 -21.49
CA VAL A 156 -1.00 2.11 -21.43
C VAL A 156 -1.85 1.45 -22.53
N SER A 157 -1.89 0.12 -22.51
CA SER A 157 -2.62 -0.68 -23.50
C SER A 157 -3.25 -1.94 -22.89
N PRO A 158 -4.15 -2.62 -23.62
CA PRO A 158 -4.65 -3.94 -23.24
C PRO A 158 -3.55 -5.00 -23.04
N LYS A 159 -2.38 -4.80 -23.66
CA LYS A 159 -1.21 -5.70 -23.54
C LYS A 159 -0.25 -5.30 -22.41
N GLY A 160 -0.38 -4.08 -21.88
CA GLY A 160 0.33 -3.58 -20.71
C GLY A 160 -0.54 -3.69 -19.46
N PHE A 161 -1.03 -2.56 -18.94
CA PHE A 161 -1.90 -2.51 -17.77
C PHE A 161 -3.19 -3.32 -17.92
N GLY A 162 -3.74 -3.46 -19.14
CA GLY A 162 -4.96 -4.26 -19.35
C GLY A 162 -4.80 -5.77 -19.09
N ARG A 163 -3.57 -6.27 -18.90
CA ARG A 163 -3.32 -7.66 -18.47
C ARG A 163 -3.41 -7.85 -16.96
N ASN A 164 -3.40 -6.77 -16.19
CA ASN A 164 -3.48 -6.82 -14.74
C ASN A 164 -4.93 -6.96 -14.31
N ASP A 165 -5.17 -7.81 -13.32
CA ASP A 165 -6.50 -7.91 -12.71
C ASP A 165 -6.86 -6.55 -12.06
N PHE A 166 -8.05 -6.02 -12.38
CA PHE A 166 -8.59 -4.84 -11.74
C PHE A 166 -9.01 -5.17 -10.30
N VAL A 167 -8.82 -4.23 -9.37
CA VAL A 167 -9.21 -4.40 -7.97
C VAL A 167 -10.44 -3.55 -7.75
N GLU A 168 -11.59 -4.20 -7.66
CA GLU A 168 -12.83 -3.52 -7.29
C GLU A 168 -12.74 -3.01 -5.86
N THR A 169 -12.61 -1.69 -5.73
CA THR A 169 -12.51 -0.98 -4.46
C THR A 169 -13.79 -0.21 -4.21
N SER A 170 -14.24 -0.22 -2.95
CA SER A 170 -15.52 0.36 -2.52
C SER A 170 -15.39 1.79 -2.02
N ARG A 171 -14.18 2.21 -1.67
CA ARG A 171 -13.89 3.54 -1.11
C ARG A 171 -13.10 4.39 -2.10
N ASP A 172 -13.33 5.69 -2.03
CA ASP A 172 -12.74 6.65 -2.95
C ASP A 172 -11.27 7.01 -2.65
N VAL A 173 -10.76 6.66 -1.47
CA VAL A 173 -9.33 6.81 -1.14
C VAL A 173 -8.76 5.42 -0.92
N VAL A 174 -7.94 4.96 -1.86
CA VAL A 174 -7.27 3.66 -1.79
C VAL A 174 -5.83 3.88 -1.38
N LEU A 175 -5.49 3.48 -0.15
CA LEU A 175 -4.14 3.56 0.38
C LEU A 175 -3.33 2.35 -0.08
N VAL A 176 -2.37 2.56 -0.97
CA VAL A 176 -1.54 1.49 -1.51
C VAL A 176 -0.27 1.36 -0.69
N THR A 177 -0.10 0.23 0.02
CA THR A 177 1.02 -0.03 0.92
C THR A 177 1.67 -1.39 0.64
N ALA A 178 2.83 -1.65 1.25
CA ALA A 178 3.59 -2.90 1.07
C ALA A 178 4.58 -3.11 2.22
N PRO A 179 5.10 -4.35 2.40
CA PRO A 179 6.19 -4.64 3.33
C PRO A 179 7.46 -3.79 3.14
N GLY A 180 7.72 -3.36 1.90
CA GLY A 180 8.93 -2.60 1.59
C GLY A 180 9.04 -2.12 0.14
N PRO A 181 10.20 -1.54 -0.21
CA PRO A 181 10.48 -1.06 -1.56
C PRO A 181 10.53 -2.20 -2.59
N GLY A 182 10.25 -1.87 -3.86
CA GLY A 182 10.24 -2.85 -4.96
C GLY A 182 9.01 -3.76 -5.00
N SER A 183 7.96 -3.45 -4.23
CA SER A 183 6.72 -4.24 -4.16
C SER A 183 5.66 -3.85 -5.20
N GLY A 184 5.99 -2.96 -6.13
CA GLY A 184 5.12 -2.55 -7.23
C GLY A 184 4.02 -1.53 -6.90
N LYS A 185 4.06 -0.86 -5.73
CA LYS A 185 3.04 0.11 -5.30
C LYS A 185 2.66 1.13 -6.38
N LEU A 186 3.63 1.88 -6.92
CA LEU A 186 3.39 2.87 -7.97
C LEU A 186 2.76 2.26 -9.24
N ALA A 187 3.30 1.12 -9.70
CA ALA A 187 2.77 0.44 -10.89
C ALA A 187 1.33 -0.04 -10.66
N THR A 188 1.01 -0.50 -9.45
CA THR A 188 -0.36 -0.85 -9.05
C THR A 188 -1.27 0.39 -9.06
N CYS A 189 -0.86 1.53 -8.49
CA CYS A 189 -1.65 2.76 -8.54
C CYS A 189 -1.99 3.16 -9.98
N LEU A 190 -0.98 3.21 -10.87
CA LEU A 190 -1.20 3.57 -12.27
C LEU A 190 -2.05 2.55 -13.02
N SER A 191 -1.85 1.26 -12.75
CA SER A 191 -2.66 0.19 -13.33
C SER A 191 -4.13 0.29 -12.90
N GLN A 192 -4.41 0.70 -11.65
CA GLN A 192 -5.78 0.88 -11.20
C GLN A 192 -6.42 2.11 -11.86
N ILE A 193 -5.69 3.22 -11.95
CA ILE A 193 -6.16 4.42 -12.67
C ILE A 193 -6.48 4.11 -14.14
N TYR A 194 -5.73 3.21 -14.78
CA TYR A 194 -6.02 2.78 -16.15
C TYR A 194 -7.35 2.01 -16.30
N HIS A 195 -7.79 1.31 -15.25
CA HIS A 195 -8.98 0.45 -15.28
C HIS A 195 -10.25 1.15 -14.77
N GLU A 196 -10.10 2.23 -14.00
CA GLU A 196 -11.21 3.13 -13.62
C GLU A 196 -11.74 3.94 -14.81
#